data_AF-A0A2H9LWZ9-F1
#
_entry.id   AF-A0A2H9LWZ9-F1
#
_cell.length_a   1.000
_cell.length_b   1.000
_cell.length_c   1.000
_cell.angle_alpha   90.00
_cell.angle_beta   90.00
_cell.angle_gamma   90.00
#
_symmetry.space_group_name_H-M   'P 1'
#
loop_
_entity.id
_entity.type
_entity.pdbx_description
1 polymer ?
#
loop_
_entity_poly.entity_id
_entity_poly.type
_entity_poly.pdbx_seq_one_letter_code
_entity_poly.pdbx_strand_id
1 'polypeptide(L)' 'MPGPGKLLSICIPTYNRKGKLQRLLGNLASEASGFEDEIELCISDNCSTDGTREFLETVVAK' A
#
# COMPACT_ATOMS: atom_id res chain seq x y z
N MET A 1 24.74 -7.79 9.54
CA MET A 1 23.63 -6.85 9.74
C MET A 1 23.10 -6.49 8.37
N PRO A 2 21.85 -6.82 8.00
CA PRO A 2 21.28 -6.25 6.79
C PRO A 2 21.28 -4.72 6.95
N GLY A 3 21.65 -4.00 5.87
CA GLY A 3 21.80 -2.54 5.86
C GLY A 3 20.46 -1.78 5.99
N PRO A 4 20.44 -0.45 5.75
CA PRO A 4 19.30 0.45 6.05
C PRO A 4 18.14 0.33 5.05
N GLY A 5 17.81 -0.89 4.60
CA GLY A 5 16.71 -1.17 3.68
C GLY A 5 15.48 -1.68 4.42
N LYS A 6 14.32 -1.47 3.82
CA LYS A 6 13.06 -2.09 4.25
C LYS A 6 13.23 -3.60 4.27
N LEU A 7 12.78 -4.25 5.34
CA LEU A 7 12.86 -5.70 5.53
C LEU A 7 11.88 -6.44 4.60
N LEU A 8 10.71 -5.84 4.34
CA LEU A 8 9.65 -6.42 3.54
C LEU A 8 9.02 -5.39 2.60
N SER A 9 9.02 -5.66 1.30
CA SER A 9 8.27 -4.89 0.31
C SER A 9 7.06 -5.69 -0.18
N ILE A 10 5.87 -5.10 -0.10
CA ILE A 10 4.61 -5.71 -0.55
C ILE A 10 4.13 -4.97 -1.80
N CYS A 11 4.23 -5.63 -2.95
CA CYS A 11 3.79 -5.09 -4.23
C CYS A 11 2.32 -5.47 -4.51
N ILE A 12 1.45 -4.47 -4.71
CA ILE A 12 0.01 -4.65 -4.91
C ILE A 12 -0.38 -4.11 -6.29
N PRO A 13 -0.52 -4.95 -7.32
CA PRO A 13 -1.14 -4.56 -8.58
C PRO A 13 -2.66 -4.42 -8.40
N THR A 14 -3.24 -3.34 -8.93
CA THR A 14 -4.67 -3.09 -8.82
C THR A 14 -5.27 -2.55 -10.12
N TYR A 15 -6.53 -2.90 -10.37
CA TYR A 15 -7.36 -2.39 -11.45
C TYR A 15 -8.83 -2.49 -11.06
N ASN A 16 -9.54 -1.35 -11.01
CA ASN A 16 -10.97 -1.26 -10.68
C ASN A 16 -11.38 -2.02 -9.40
N ARG A 17 -10.57 -1.88 -8.33
CA ARG A 17 -10.71 -2.62 -7.07
C ARG A 17 -10.65 -1.72 -5.84
N LYS A 18 -11.03 -0.44 -5.95
CA LYS A 18 -10.95 0.57 -4.87
C LYS A 18 -11.37 0.04 -3.50
N GLY A 19 -12.57 -0.52 -3.37
CA GLY A 19 -13.09 -0.98 -2.08
C GLY A 19 -12.30 -2.14 -1.45
N LYS A 20 -11.75 -3.04 -2.29
CA LYS A 20 -10.89 -4.14 -1.81
C LYS A 20 -9.53 -3.62 -1.38
N LEU A 21 -8.97 -2.68 -2.15
CA LEU A 21 -7.71 -2.02 -1.83
C LEU A 21 -7.81 -1.25 -0.50
N GLN A 22 -8.88 -0.50 -0.31
CA GLN A 22 -9.16 0.21 0.95
C GLN A 22 -9.14 -0.72 2.17
N ARG A 23 -9.85 -1.84 2.08
CA ARG A 23 -9.89 -2.84 3.16
C ARG A 23 -8.51 -3.48 3.38
N LEU A 24 -7.79 -3.81 2.31
CA LEU A 24 -6.45 -4.39 2.39
C LEU A 24 -5.48 -3.45 3.10
N LEU A 25 -5.43 -2.17 2.71
CA LEU A 25 -4.54 -1.18 3.32
C LEU A 25 -4.89 -0.93 4.78
N GLY A 26 -6.18 -0.89 5.13
CA GLY A 26 -6.62 -0.77 6.53
C GLY A 26 -6.18 -1.94 7.40
N ASN A 27 -6.28 -3.17 6.89
CA ASN A 27 -5.79 -4.36 7.58
C ASN A 27 -4.26 -4.33 7.74
N LEU A 28 -3.54 -4.04 6.64
CA LEU A 28 -2.08 -3.97 6.65
C LEU A 28 -1.56 -2.91 7.63
N ALA A 29 -2.21 -1.74 7.72
CA ALA A 29 -1.82 -0.71 8.67
C ALA A 29 -1.97 -1.19 10.13
N SER A 30 -3.01 -1.98 10.43
CA SER A 30 -3.19 -2.57 11.76
C SER A 30 -2.18 -3.68 12.05
N GLU A 31 -1.85 -4.51 11.06
CA GLU A 31 -0.92 -5.64 11.21
C GLU A 31 0.55 -5.18 11.22
N ALA A 32 0.87 -4.09 10.54
CA ALA A 32 2.20 -3.50 10.46
C ALA A 32 2.57 -2.66 11.70
N SER A 33 1.71 -2.58 12.71
CA SER A 33 1.98 -1.80 13.91
C SER A 33 3.26 -2.28 14.62
N GLY A 34 4.23 -1.39 14.78
CA GLY A 34 5.56 -1.68 15.32
C GLY A 34 6.61 -2.12 14.29
N PHE A 35 6.25 -2.20 13.00
CA PHE A 35 7.13 -2.55 11.87
C PHE A 35 7.06 -1.52 10.73
N GLU A 36 6.53 -0.32 10.98
CA GLU A 36 6.27 0.71 9.96
C GLU A 36 7.56 1.11 9.23
N ASP A 37 8.68 1.17 9.97
CA ASP A 37 9.99 1.50 9.42
C ASP A 37 10.62 0.34 8.64
N GLU A 38 10.12 -0.88 8.80
CA GLU A 38 10.65 -2.09 8.17
C GLU A 38 9.84 -2.52 6.93
N ILE A 39 8.63 -2.00 6.76
CA ILE A 39 7.72 -2.38 5.67
C ILE A 39 7.62 -1.27 4.61
N GLU A 40 7.57 -1.68 3.35
CA GLU A 40 7.29 -0.84 2.19
C GLU A 40 6.09 -1.38 1.42
N LEU A 41 5.17 -0.49 1.01
CA LEU A 41 4.04 -0.83 0.17
C LEU A 41 4.21 -0.17 -1.20
N CYS A 42 4.23 -0.99 -2.26
CA CYS A 42 4.36 -0.53 -3.64
C CYS A 42 3.07 -0.84 -4.40
N ILE A 43 2.24 0.17 -4.66
CA ILE A 43 0.94 -0.03 -5.33
C ILE A 43 1.06 0.37 -6.80
N SER A 44 0.74 -0.55 -7.71
CA SER A 44 0.71 -0.31 -9.15
C SER A 44 -0.73 -0.28 -9.64
N ASP A 45 -1.24 0.94 -9.91
CA ASP A 45 -2.56 1.13 -10.50
C ASP A 45 -2.49 1.07 -12.03
N ASN A 46 -3.29 0.17 -12.63
CA ASN A 46 -3.33 -0.02 -14.08
C ASN A 46 -4.41 0.82 -14.75
N CYS A 47 -4.34 2.15 -14.60
CA CYS A 47 -5.32 3.10 -15.19
C CYS A 47 -6.76 2.80 -14.76
N SER A 48 -7.01 2.63 -13.46
CA SER A 48 -8.37 2.40 -12.97
C SER A 48 -9.29 3.59 -13.24
N THR A 49 -10.58 3.32 -13.44
CA THR A 49 -11.63 4.33 -13.69
C THR A 49 -12.67 4.39 -12.57
N ASP A 50 -12.45 3.67 -11.46
CA ASP A 50 -13.38 3.51 -10.34
C ASP A 50 -13.09 4.42 -9.14
N GLY A 51 -12.23 5.43 -9.32
CA GLY A 51 -11.80 6.30 -8.23
C GLY A 51 -10.63 5.76 -7.40
N THR A 52 -9.94 4.70 -7.86
CA THR A 52 -8.79 4.09 -7.15
C THR A 52 -7.62 5.08 -7.04
N ARG A 53 -7.33 5.84 -8.11
CA ARG A 53 -6.20 6.77 -8.14
C ARG A 53 -6.39 7.92 -7.15
N GLU A 54 -7.58 8.51 -7.15
CA GLU A 54 -7.99 9.56 -6.23
C GLU A 54 -7.94 9.07 -4.79
N PHE A 55 -8.33 7.81 -4.55
CA PHE A 55 -8.14 7.20 -3.23
C PHE A 55 -6.66 7.06 -2.86
N LEU A 56 -5.82 6.58 -3.77
CA LEU A 56 -4.39 6.44 -3.53
C LEU A 56 -3.75 7.78 -3.15
N GLU A 57 -4.13 8.88 -3.81
CA GLU A 57 -3.66 10.24 -3.49
C GLU A 57 -4.02 10.67 -2.06
N THR A 58 -5.11 10.15 -1.48
CA THR A 58 -5.48 10.45 -0.07
C THR A 58 -4.66 9.67 0.97
N VAL A 59 -3.98 8.59 0.57
CA VAL A 59 -3.28 7.68 1.51
C VAL A 59 -1.76 7.69 1.33
N VAL A 60 -1.22 8.37 0.32
CA VAL A 60 0.25 8.48 0.15
C VAL A 60 0.85 9.27 1.32
N ALA A 61 1.58 8.56 2.18
CA ALA A 61 2.52 9.19 3.11
C ALA A 61 3.84 9.47 2.35
N LYS A 62 4.35 10.70 2.48
CA LYS A 62 5.67 11.09 1.95
C LYS A 62 6.79 10.54 2.80
#